data_AF-A0A7L2IJ70-F1
#
_entry.id   AF-A0A7L2IJ70-F1
#
_cell.length_a   1.000
_cell.length_b   1.000
_cell.length_c   1.000
_cell.angle_alpha   90.00
_cell.angle_beta   90.00
_cell.angle_gamma   90.00
#
_symmetry.space_group_name_H-M   'P 1'
#
loop_
_entity.id
_entity.type
_entity.pdbx_description
1 polymer ?
#
loop_
_entity_poly.entity_id
_entity_poly.type
_entity_poly.pdbx_seq_one_letter_code
_entity_poly.pdbx_strand_id
1 'polypeptide(L)'
;GNLCKCGYPENQHIEGTQINTNEKWNYKKHTKELPTDAFGDIQFENLGKRGKYIRLSCDTDSETLYDLMTQHWHLKTPNLVISVTGGAKNFALKPRMRKIFSRLIYIAQSKGAWIFTGGTHYGLMKYIGEVVRDNTISRSSEENVVAIGIAAWGMISNRETLIRSGDNDGYYLAHYIMDDLKKDPLYCLDNNHTHLLLVDNGTHGHPTIEAKVRTQLEKYISERVIPESNYGGKIPIVCFAQGGGKETLKSINVAIKSKIPCVVVEGSGRIADVIASLMEAEGTLASSCVKESLLRYLPRTISRLSEEETESWIKWIKEVLESPHLLTVIKIEEAGDEIVSNAISFALYKGNTNEHDRDNWNGQLKLLLEWNQLDLASDEIFTNDRNWESADLQDVMFTALVKDRPKFVRLFLENGLNLRKFLTTEVLRELYTNNFSSLVFKNLQIAKNSYNDALLTFVWKMVEDFRRGLKKDDKISKDEMKIHLQDECPITRHPLQALFIWSVLQNKKELSKVIWEQTRGCTLAALGASKLLKSMAKVKNDINAAGESEELANEYETRAV
;
A
#
# COMPACT_ATOMS: atom_id res chain seq x y z
N GLY A 1 34.32 -28.22 19.42
CA GLY A 1 35.19 -28.03 18.24
C GLY A 1 35.57 -26.57 18.16
N ASN A 2 36.74 -26.25 17.64
CA ASN A 2 37.11 -24.86 17.41
C ASN A 2 36.14 -24.25 16.39
N LEU A 3 35.55 -23.11 16.75
CA LEU A 3 34.69 -22.34 15.85
C LEU A 3 35.59 -21.54 14.90
N CYS A 4 35.31 -21.62 13.60
CA CYS A 4 35.97 -20.80 12.59
C CYS A 4 35.43 -19.36 12.62
N LYS A 5 36.12 -18.44 11.94
CA LYS A 5 35.73 -17.01 11.90
C LYS A 5 34.35 -16.73 11.28
N CYS A 6 33.79 -17.70 10.56
CA CYS A 6 32.44 -17.66 10.02
C CYS A 6 31.36 -18.14 11.01
N GLY A 7 31.73 -18.66 12.18
CA GLY A 7 30.82 -19.20 13.18
C GLY A 7 30.47 -20.68 13.00
N TYR A 8 30.90 -21.32 11.91
CA TYR A 8 30.75 -22.77 11.74
C TYR A 8 31.89 -23.55 12.42
N PRO A 9 31.63 -24.79 12.88
CA PRO A 9 32.70 -25.67 13.34
C PRO A 9 33.51 -26.20 12.15
N GLU A 10 34.80 -26.46 12.38
CA GLU A 10 35.75 -26.86 11.33
C GLU A 10 35.32 -28.11 10.53
N ASN A 11 34.63 -29.05 11.18
CA ASN A 11 34.14 -30.28 10.56
C ASN A 11 32.95 -30.09 9.58
N GLN A 12 32.39 -28.88 9.49
CA GLN A 12 31.33 -28.53 8.54
C GLN A 12 31.85 -27.82 7.29
N HIS A 13 33.17 -27.61 7.19
CA HIS A 13 33.79 -27.05 5.99
C HIS A 13 34.11 -28.14 4.96
N ILE A 14 33.99 -27.79 3.68
CA ILE A 14 34.30 -28.69 2.57
C ILE A 14 35.80 -29.02 2.58
N GLU A 15 36.15 -30.27 2.27
CA GLU A 15 37.54 -30.70 2.14
C GLU A 15 38.30 -29.82 1.12
N GLY A 16 39.46 -29.29 1.52
CA GLY A 16 40.26 -28.36 0.71
C GLY A 16 40.06 -26.86 1.03
N THR A 17 39.28 -26.51 2.05
CA THR A 17 39.16 -25.12 2.52
C THR A 17 40.49 -24.62 3.09
N GLN A 18 41.05 -23.53 2.53
CA GLN A 18 42.33 -22.98 2.98
C GLN A 18 42.19 -22.30 4.35
N ILE A 19 43.08 -22.65 5.29
CA ILE A 19 43.10 -22.09 6.64
C ILE A 19 44.03 -20.88 6.65
N ASN A 20 43.47 -19.66 6.74
CA ASN A 20 44.25 -18.44 6.94
C ASN A 20 43.91 -17.81 8.30
N THR A 21 44.87 -17.84 9.22
CA THR A 21 44.71 -17.37 10.60
C THR A 21 44.79 -15.85 10.74
N ASN A 22 45.39 -15.15 9.78
CA ASN A 22 45.69 -13.71 9.91
C ASN A 22 44.66 -12.78 9.23
N GLU A 23 43.81 -13.28 8.35
CA GLU A 23 42.85 -12.43 7.62
C GLU A 23 41.50 -12.27 8.34
N LYS A 24 40.91 -11.07 8.29
CA LYS A 24 39.52 -10.85 8.74
C LYS A 24 38.56 -11.56 7.79
N TRP A 25 37.50 -12.17 8.31
CA TRP A 25 36.49 -12.83 7.48
C TRP A 25 35.88 -11.85 6.47
N ASN A 26 35.84 -12.26 5.21
CA ASN A 26 35.18 -11.55 4.13
C ASN A 26 34.49 -12.59 3.26
N TYR A 27 33.17 -12.52 3.16
CA TYR A 27 32.39 -13.50 2.41
C TYR A 27 32.85 -13.58 0.94
N LYS A 28 33.14 -12.45 0.28
CA LYS A 28 33.62 -12.44 -1.11
C LYS A 28 34.90 -13.21 -1.36
N LYS A 29 35.76 -13.36 -0.34
CA LYS A 29 37.04 -14.06 -0.45
C LYS A 29 36.98 -15.49 0.08
N HIS A 30 36.15 -15.72 1.09
CA HIS A 30 36.16 -16.96 1.88
C HIS A 30 34.91 -17.82 1.70
N THR A 31 33.99 -17.43 0.82
CA THR A 31 32.87 -18.27 0.39
C THR A 31 32.95 -18.57 -1.09
N LYS A 32 32.25 -19.64 -1.52
CA LYS A 32 32.06 -20.01 -2.92
C LYS A 32 30.57 -20.05 -3.19
N GLU A 33 30.14 -19.37 -4.24
CA GLU A 33 28.73 -19.39 -4.65
C GLU A 33 28.39 -20.68 -5.38
N LEU A 34 27.22 -21.23 -5.05
CA LEU A 34 26.62 -22.43 -5.65
C LEU A 34 25.13 -22.16 -5.89
N PRO A 35 24.48 -22.88 -6.81
CA PRO A 35 23.03 -22.84 -6.95
C PRO A 35 22.34 -23.15 -5.62
N THR A 36 21.25 -22.44 -5.33
CA THR A 36 20.53 -22.60 -4.06
C THR A 36 19.89 -23.99 -3.96
N ASP A 37 20.03 -24.61 -2.80
CA ASP A 37 19.50 -25.91 -2.43
C ASP A 37 18.26 -25.80 -1.51
N ALA A 38 17.90 -24.59 -1.12
CA ALA A 38 16.84 -24.33 -0.15
C ALA A 38 15.81 -23.35 -0.73
N PHE A 39 14.81 -23.90 -1.43
CA PHE A 39 13.69 -23.15 -1.99
C PHE A 39 12.47 -24.05 -2.18
N GLY A 40 11.28 -23.46 -2.14
CA GLY A 40 10.03 -24.17 -2.35
C GLY A 40 8.90 -23.61 -1.49
N ASP A 41 7.96 -24.46 -1.14
CA ASP A 41 6.90 -24.13 -0.21
C ASP A 41 7.28 -24.61 1.20
N ILE A 42 6.91 -23.86 2.23
CA ILE A 42 7.15 -24.17 3.63
C ILE A 42 5.82 -24.43 4.33
N GLN A 43 5.73 -25.53 5.08
CA GLN A 43 4.60 -25.85 5.92
C GLN A 43 5.05 -25.96 7.38
N PHE A 44 4.36 -25.21 8.24
CA PHE A 44 4.53 -25.27 9.69
C PHE A 44 3.56 -26.32 10.26
N GLU A 45 4.05 -27.26 11.07
CA GLU A 45 3.30 -28.46 11.51
C GLU A 45 1.92 -28.16 12.13
N ASN A 46 1.73 -27.00 12.76
CA ASN A 46 0.54 -26.71 13.55
C ASN A 46 -0.56 -25.89 12.85
N LEU A 47 -0.37 -25.45 11.60
CA LEU A 47 -1.24 -24.42 11.00
C LEU A 47 -1.81 -24.75 9.62
N GLY A 48 -1.40 -25.84 8.96
CA GLY A 48 -1.93 -26.25 7.65
C GLY A 48 -1.68 -25.26 6.48
N LYS A 49 -1.31 -24.00 6.78
CA LYS A 49 -0.96 -22.96 5.81
C LYS A 49 0.42 -23.20 5.22
N ARG A 50 0.51 -22.96 3.92
CA ARG A 50 1.76 -23.00 3.15
C ARG A 50 2.24 -21.57 2.89
N GLY A 51 3.52 -21.33 3.12
CA GLY A 51 4.22 -20.14 2.65
C GLY A 51 5.19 -20.52 1.53
N LYS A 52 5.83 -19.51 0.94
CA LYS A 52 6.95 -19.71 -0.01
C LYS A 52 8.24 -19.23 0.62
N TYR A 53 9.35 -19.91 0.33
CA TYR A 53 10.66 -19.51 0.81
C TYR A 53 11.76 -19.74 -0.21
N ILE A 54 12.83 -18.97 -0.09
CA ILE A 54 14.05 -19.14 -0.86
C ILE A 54 15.26 -18.66 -0.05
N ARG A 55 16.36 -19.41 -0.12
CA ARG A 55 17.70 -18.99 0.32
C ARG A 55 18.42 -18.31 -0.85
N LEU A 56 18.99 -17.14 -0.59
CA LEU A 56 19.65 -16.30 -1.59
C LEU A 56 20.95 -15.68 -1.07
N SER A 57 21.88 -15.38 -1.96
CA SER A 57 23.14 -14.71 -1.64
C SER A 57 22.90 -13.26 -1.22
N CYS A 58 23.66 -12.76 -0.24
CA CYS A 58 23.59 -11.37 0.21
C CYS A 58 23.98 -10.32 -0.85
N ASP A 59 24.49 -10.75 -2.01
CA ASP A 59 24.79 -9.91 -3.17
C ASP A 59 23.82 -10.11 -4.35
N THR A 60 22.73 -10.88 -4.17
CA THR A 60 21.66 -11.02 -5.18
C THR A 60 21.08 -9.66 -5.52
N ASP A 61 20.92 -9.36 -6.81
CA ASP A 61 20.41 -8.08 -7.28
C ASP A 61 18.90 -7.92 -7.00
N SER A 62 18.49 -6.67 -6.80
CA SER A 62 17.10 -6.35 -6.44
C SER A 62 16.11 -6.56 -7.58
N GLU A 63 16.59 -6.56 -8.84
CA GLU A 63 15.77 -6.84 -10.02
C GLU A 63 15.33 -8.30 -10.05
N THR A 64 16.27 -9.22 -9.91
CA THR A 64 16.02 -10.66 -9.83
C THR A 64 15.10 -10.99 -8.66
N LEU A 65 15.27 -10.34 -7.50
CA LEU A 65 14.36 -10.52 -6.35
C LEU A 65 12.96 -10.00 -6.64
N TYR A 66 12.83 -8.89 -7.36
CA TYR A 66 11.54 -8.35 -7.75
C TYR A 66 10.83 -9.27 -8.76
N ASP A 67 11.54 -9.73 -9.79
CA ASP A 67 11.02 -10.67 -10.79
C ASP A 67 10.66 -12.03 -10.18
N LEU A 68 11.42 -12.50 -9.19
CA LEU A 68 11.02 -13.68 -8.40
C LEU A 68 9.65 -13.49 -7.76
N MET A 69 9.44 -12.35 -7.09
CA MET A 69 8.19 -12.07 -6.39
C MET A 69 7.01 -11.91 -7.36
N THR A 70 7.17 -11.20 -8.47
CA THR A 70 6.08 -10.89 -9.39
C THR A 70 5.84 -11.97 -10.44
N GLN A 71 6.90 -12.52 -11.04
CA GLN A 71 6.80 -13.48 -12.15
C GLN A 71 6.71 -14.92 -11.66
N HIS A 72 7.51 -15.32 -10.66
CA HIS A 72 7.56 -16.71 -10.20
C HIS A 72 6.63 -17.01 -9.02
N TRP A 73 6.45 -16.06 -8.10
CA TRP A 73 5.47 -16.18 -7.01
C TRP A 73 4.11 -15.59 -7.36
N HIS A 74 3.98 -14.96 -8.54
CA HIS A 74 2.74 -14.37 -9.04
C HIS A 74 2.13 -13.34 -8.08
N LEU A 75 2.97 -12.61 -7.35
CA LEU A 75 2.51 -11.50 -6.51
C LEU A 75 2.11 -10.32 -7.40
N LYS A 76 0.88 -9.83 -7.20
CA LYS A 76 0.45 -8.55 -7.78
C LYS A 76 1.41 -7.45 -7.34
N THR A 77 1.77 -6.56 -8.26
CA THR A 77 2.55 -5.35 -7.98
C THR A 77 1.89 -4.54 -6.86
N PRO A 78 2.62 -4.15 -5.81
CA PRO A 78 2.03 -3.45 -4.68
C PRO A 78 1.74 -1.99 -5.03
N ASN A 79 0.63 -1.46 -4.52
CA ASN A 79 0.37 -0.01 -4.60
C ASN A 79 1.08 0.78 -3.47
N LEU A 80 1.65 0.07 -2.50
CA LEU A 80 2.34 0.61 -1.32
C LEU A 80 3.26 -0.48 -0.74
N VAL A 81 4.43 -0.11 -0.24
CA VAL A 81 5.23 -0.99 0.64
C VAL A 81 5.30 -0.40 2.04
N ILE A 82 4.98 -1.22 3.04
CA ILE A 82 5.11 -0.88 4.45
C ILE A 82 6.30 -1.67 5.02
N SER A 83 7.41 -0.97 5.22
CA SER A 83 8.62 -1.55 5.80
C SER A 83 8.59 -1.44 7.32
N VAL A 84 8.33 -2.55 8.01
CA VAL A 84 8.22 -2.58 9.47
C VAL A 84 9.57 -2.89 10.11
N THR A 85 10.05 -1.99 10.96
CA THR A 85 11.28 -2.17 11.75
C THR A 85 11.02 -1.92 13.23
N GLY A 86 11.68 -2.67 14.10
CA GLY A 86 11.45 -2.53 15.54
C GLY A 86 12.25 -3.48 16.41
N GLY A 87 11.83 -3.61 17.65
CA GLY A 87 12.53 -4.43 18.64
C GLY A 87 12.40 -5.94 18.37
N ALA A 88 13.54 -6.62 18.19
CA ALA A 88 13.61 -8.09 18.06
C ALA A 88 13.49 -8.85 19.41
N LYS A 89 13.43 -8.13 20.54
CA LYS A 89 13.23 -8.77 21.86
C LYS A 89 11.74 -8.84 22.16
N ASN A 90 11.28 -10.00 22.65
CA ASN A 90 9.89 -10.17 23.10
C ASN A 90 9.53 -9.15 24.19
N PHE A 91 8.34 -8.59 24.08
CA PHE A 91 7.77 -7.62 25.02
C PHE A 91 6.27 -7.87 25.14
N ALA A 92 5.64 -7.56 26.27
CA ALA A 92 4.20 -7.71 26.39
C ALA A 92 3.47 -6.68 25.52
N LEU A 93 2.72 -7.14 24.51
CA LEU A 93 1.95 -6.28 23.63
C LEU A 93 0.77 -5.64 24.38
N LYS A 94 0.79 -4.31 24.54
CA LYS A 94 -0.34 -3.59 25.11
C LYS A 94 -1.54 -3.62 24.15
N PRO A 95 -2.81 -3.68 24.62
CA PRO A 95 -3.99 -3.72 23.75
C PRO A 95 -4.06 -2.59 22.71
N ARG A 96 -3.68 -1.37 23.09
CA ARG A 96 -3.62 -0.21 22.18
C ARG A 96 -2.60 -0.41 21.03
N MET A 97 -1.47 -1.05 21.29
CA MET A 97 -0.49 -1.38 20.23
C MET A 97 -1.05 -2.40 19.25
N ARG A 98 -1.78 -3.40 19.75
CA ARG A 98 -2.43 -4.39 18.89
C ARG A 98 -3.39 -3.71 17.92
N LYS A 99 -4.15 -2.70 18.37
CA LYS A 99 -5.03 -1.90 17.52
C LYS A 99 -4.27 -1.20 16.37
N ILE A 100 -3.11 -0.63 16.65
CA ILE A 100 -2.24 -0.02 15.62
C ILE A 100 -1.85 -1.06 14.56
N PHE A 101 -1.40 -2.25 14.98
CA PHE A 101 -1.02 -3.31 14.04
C PHE A 101 -2.22 -3.85 13.27
N SER A 102 -3.36 -4.05 13.92
CA SER A 102 -4.61 -4.44 13.24
C SER A 102 -4.98 -3.44 12.15
N ARG A 103 -4.80 -2.14 12.43
CA ARG A 103 -5.04 -1.10 11.43
C ARG A 103 -3.99 -1.10 10.31
N LEU A 104 -2.72 -1.34 10.62
CA LEU A 104 -1.66 -1.47 9.63
C LEU A 104 -1.95 -2.61 8.63
N ILE A 105 -2.38 -3.77 9.15
CA ILE A 105 -2.76 -4.92 8.32
C ILE A 105 -4.01 -4.61 7.49
N TYR A 106 -4.99 -3.92 8.07
CA TYR A 106 -6.17 -3.44 7.33
C TYR A 106 -5.78 -2.51 6.16
N ILE A 107 -4.85 -1.58 6.38
CA ILE A 107 -4.35 -0.67 5.34
C ILE A 107 -3.65 -1.48 4.25
N ALA A 108 -2.81 -2.44 4.62
CA ALA A 108 -2.14 -3.28 3.66
C ALA A 108 -3.11 -4.10 2.81
N GLN A 109 -4.14 -4.66 3.43
CA GLN A 109 -5.18 -5.39 2.71
C GLN A 109 -5.97 -4.48 1.76
N SER A 110 -6.48 -3.37 2.27
CA SER A 110 -7.36 -2.46 1.51
C SER A 110 -6.66 -1.73 0.35
N LYS A 111 -5.36 -1.46 0.48
CA LYS A 111 -4.56 -0.77 -0.55
C LYS A 111 -3.81 -1.74 -1.47
N GLY A 112 -3.81 -3.05 -1.20
CA GLY A 112 -2.95 -3.99 -1.92
C GLY A 112 -1.46 -3.72 -1.67
N ALA A 113 -1.08 -3.51 -0.40
CA ALA A 113 0.28 -3.21 0.01
C ALA A 113 1.06 -4.48 0.36
N TRP A 114 2.38 -4.45 0.14
CA TRP A 114 3.29 -5.45 0.70
C TRP A 114 3.79 -4.99 2.08
N ILE A 115 3.91 -5.93 3.01
CA ILE A 115 4.51 -5.69 4.32
C ILE A 115 5.87 -6.38 4.36
N PHE A 116 6.93 -5.59 4.55
CA PHE A 116 8.28 -6.11 4.79
C PHE A 116 8.57 -6.16 6.29
N THR A 117 9.03 -7.31 6.78
CA THR A 117 9.41 -7.51 8.18
C THR A 117 10.72 -8.32 8.27
N GLY A 118 11.20 -8.57 9.49
CA GLY A 118 12.33 -9.49 9.73
C GLY A 118 12.01 -10.98 9.63
N GLY A 119 10.74 -11.39 9.46
CA GLY A 119 10.35 -12.80 9.21
C GLY A 119 10.53 -13.79 10.38
N THR A 120 11.10 -13.39 11.50
CA THR A 120 11.34 -14.24 12.68
C THR A 120 10.19 -14.20 13.69
N HIS A 121 9.97 -15.27 14.45
CA HIS A 121 8.94 -15.36 15.49
C HIS A 121 9.30 -14.64 16.82
N TYR A 122 9.92 -13.46 16.73
CA TYR A 122 10.37 -12.68 17.89
C TYR A 122 9.98 -11.20 17.79
N GLY A 123 9.71 -10.61 18.95
CA GLY A 123 9.46 -9.18 19.10
C GLY A 123 8.30 -8.70 18.23
N LEU A 124 8.51 -7.59 17.53
CA LEU A 124 7.50 -6.98 16.66
C LEU A 124 7.04 -7.91 15.53
N MET A 125 7.95 -8.68 14.94
CA MET A 125 7.67 -9.52 13.77
C MET A 125 6.65 -10.62 14.10
N LYS A 126 6.73 -11.21 15.30
CA LYS A 126 5.73 -12.15 15.83
C LYS A 126 4.33 -11.53 15.90
N TYR A 127 4.22 -10.32 16.45
CA TYR A 127 2.93 -9.65 16.62
C TYR A 127 2.29 -9.24 15.30
N ILE A 128 3.10 -8.79 14.33
CA ILE A 128 2.62 -8.55 12.97
C ILE A 128 2.07 -9.85 12.38
N GLY A 129 2.79 -10.96 12.53
CA GLY A 129 2.33 -12.28 12.11
C GLY A 129 0.99 -12.69 12.74
N GLU A 130 0.87 -12.58 14.07
CA GLU A 130 -0.37 -12.90 14.79
C GLU A 130 -1.58 -12.10 14.26
N VAL A 131 -1.39 -10.81 13.99
CA VAL A 131 -2.45 -9.94 13.47
C VAL A 131 -2.80 -10.25 12.01
N VAL A 132 -1.82 -10.64 11.18
CA VAL A 132 -2.07 -11.14 9.81
C VAL A 132 -2.95 -12.39 9.87
N ARG A 133 -2.64 -13.33 10.78
CA ARG A 133 -3.42 -14.55 10.98
C ARG A 133 -4.85 -14.24 11.40
N ASP A 134 -5.04 -13.39 12.39
CA ASP A 134 -6.37 -13.04 12.90
C ASP A 134 -7.23 -12.43 11.80
N ASN A 135 -6.67 -11.52 11.00
CA ASN A 135 -7.39 -10.93 9.85
C ASN A 135 -7.76 -11.97 8.79
N THR A 136 -6.88 -12.94 8.52
CA THR A 136 -7.18 -14.02 7.55
C THR A 136 -8.30 -14.94 8.03
N ILE A 137 -8.38 -15.19 9.34
CA ILE A 137 -9.42 -16.05 9.93
C ILE A 137 -10.76 -15.32 9.99
N SER A 138 -10.75 -14.02 10.32
CA SER A 138 -11.97 -13.24 10.50
C SER A 138 -12.61 -12.74 9.20
N ARG A 139 -11.90 -12.77 8.06
CA ARG A 139 -12.39 -12.19 6.80
C ARG A 139 -12.24 -13.18 5.65
N SER A 140 -13.38 -13.63 5.12
CA SER A 140 -13.52 -14.41 3.89
C SER A 140 -13.31 -13.55 2.63
N SER A 141 -12.33 -12.66 2.64
CA SER A 141 -12.01 -11.77 1.52
C SER A 141 -11.06 -12.45 0.55
N GLU A 142 -11.26 -12.26 -0.75
CA GLU A 142 -10.43 -12.83 -1.83
C GLU A 142 -8.98 -12.29 -1.85
N GLU A 143 -8.71 -11.14 -1.22
CA GLU A 143 -7.37 -10.54 -1.18
C GLU A 143 -6.66 -10.79 0.15
N ASN A 144 -5.74 -11.75 0.11
CA ASN A 144 -4.85 -12.08 1.22
C ASN A 144 -3.75 -11.02 1.37
N VAL A 145 -3.39 -10.73 2.63
CA VAL A 145 -2.30 -9.82 2.96
C VAL A 145 -0.96 -10.45 2.57
N VAL A 146 -0.14 -9.72 1.82
CA VAL A 146 1.22 -10.15 1.46
C VAL A 146 2.21 -9.68 2.52
N ALA A 147 2.61 -10.60 3.41
CA ALA A 147 3.65 -10.38 4.41
C ALA A 147 4.92 -11.13 4.00
N ILE A 148 5.99 -10.37 3.73
CA ILE A 148 7.30 -10.87 3.28
C ILE A 148 8.31 -10.68 4.41
N GLY A 149 8.84 -11.78 4.92
CA GLY A 149 9.88 -11.78 5.94
C GLY A 149 11.27 -11.89 5.31
N ILE A 150 12.17 -10.96 5.63
CA ILE A 150 13.55 -10.96 5.16
C ILE A 150 14.46 -11.25 6.36
N ALA A 151 15.10 -12.41 6.38
CA ALA A 151 15.84 -12.90 7.54
C ALA A 151 17.23 -13.44 7.16
N ALA A 152 18.17 -13.37 8.10
CA ALA A 152 19.50 -13.94 7.95
C ALA A 152 19.48 -15.46 8.08
N TRP A 153 19.84 -16.20 7.02
CA TRP A 153 19.97 -17.67 7.01
C TRP A 153 20.86 -18.19 8.15
N GLY A 154 21.97 -17.48 8.40
CA GLY A 154 22.93 -17.76 9.47
C GLY A 154 22.33 -17.78 10.89
N MET A 155 21.21 -17.09 11.08
CA MET A 155 20.49 -16.92 12.34
C MET A 155 19.23 -17.80 12.47
N ILE A 156 18.85 -18.57 11.46
CA ILE A 156 17.63 -19.39 11.50
C ILE A 156 17.86 -20.73 12.20
N SER A 157 17.05 -21.00 13.21
CA SER A 157 16.99 -22.30 13.91
C SER A 157 16.34 -23.36 13.03
N ASN A 158 16.75 -24.64 13.17
CA ASN A 158 16.24 -25.79 12.42
C ASN A 158 16.25 -25.64 10.88
N ARG A 159 17.11 -24.78 10.32
CA ARG A 159 17.19 -24.50 8.89
C ARG A 159 17.58 -25.71 8.02
N GLU A 160 18.19 -26.74 8.61
CA GLU A 160 18.54 -27.99 7.92
C GLU A 160 17.31 -28.65 7.29
N THR A 161 16.12 -28.47 7.89
CA THR A 161 14.83 -28.96 7.36
C THR A 161 14.36 -28.25 6.09
N LEU A 162 14.96 -27.09 5.77
CA LEU A 162 14.66 -26.27 4.60
C LEU A 162 15.57 -26.61 3.42
N ILE A 163 16.64 -27.38 3.65
CA ILE A 163 17.60 -27.80 2.62
C ILE A 163 17.05 -29.05 1.94
N ARG A 164 17.05 -29.05 0.61
CA ARG A 164 16.62 -30.19 -0.19
C ARG A 164 17.67 -31.29 -0.14
N SER A 165 17.27 -32.47 0.31
CA SER A 165 17.99 -33.71 0.04
C SER A 165 17.73 -34.12 -1.42
N GLY A 166 18.78 -34.42 -2.19
CA GLY A 166 18.72 -34.57 -3.66
C GLY A 166 17.71 -35.59 -4.21
N ASP A 167 17.42 -35.40 -5.51
CA ASP A 167 16.63 -36.24 -6.47
C ASP A 167 15.11 -36.05 -6.61
N ASN A 168 14.51 -35.02 -6.02
CA ASN A 168 13.14 -34.65 -6.38
C ASN A 168 13.14 -33.44 -7.32
N ASP A 169 13.10 -33.67 -8.64
CA ASP A 169 12.86 -32.66 -9.70
C ASP A 169 11.45 -32.03 -9.66
N GLY A 170 10.72 -32.22 -8.55
CA GLY A 170 9.35 -31.74 -8.35
C GLY A 170 9.22 -30.58 -7.35
N TYR A 171 7.96 -30.19 -7.12
CA TYR A 171 7.54 -29.26 -6.07
C TYR A 171 8.03 -29.73 -4.69
N TYR A 172 8.90 -28.94 -4.06
CA TYR A 172 9.44 -29.23 -2.73
C TYR A 172 8.60 -28.56 -1.64
N LEU A 173 8.20 -29.35 -0.65
CA LEU A 173 7.50 -28.89 0.54
C LEU A 173 8.37 -29.16 1.76
N ALA A 174 8.91 -28.09 2.35
CA ALA A 174 9.69 -28.16 3.57
C ALA A 174 8.76 -28.21 4.80
N HIS A 175 8.98 -29.19 5.68
CA HIS A 175 8.30 -29.29 6.96
C HIS A 175 9.16 -28.65 8.04
N TYR A 176 8.78 -27.46 8.48
CA TYR A 176 9.54 -26.68 9.45
C TYR A 176 8.92 -26.75 10.85
N ILE A 177 9.74 -27.12 11.83
CA ILE A 177 9.36 -27.22 13.23
C ILE A 177 9.92 -26.01 13.98
N MET A 178 9.02 -25.22 14.57
CA MET A 178 9.37 -24.14 15.48
C MET A 178 9.80 -24.74 16.82
N ASP A 179 11.09 -24.64 17.14
CA ASP A 179 11.66 -25.16 18.39
C ASP A 179 11.95 -24.02 19.35
N ASP A 180 10.90 -23.54 20.01
CA ASP A 180 10.96 -22.46 20.99
C ASP A 180 11.56 -22.92 22.35
N LEU A 181 11.89 -24.21 22.48
CA LEU A 181 12.40 -24.81 23.72
C LEU A 181 13.93 -24.77 23.79
N LYS A 182 14.64 -24.72 22.65
CA LYS A 182 16.09 -24.55 22.61
C LYS A 182 16.47 -23.14 23.06
N LYS A 183 17.33 -23.05 24.08
CA LYS A 183 18.01 -21.81 24.50
C LYS A 183 19.19 -21.47 23.58
N ASP A 184 19.00 -21.58 22.27
CA ASP A 184 20.01 -21.21 21.28
C ASP A 184 19.92 -19.69 20.98
N PRO A 185 21.01 -18.95 20.75
CA PRO A 185 20.98 -17.59 20.19
C PRO A 185 20.26 -17.42 18.83
N LEU A 186 19.91 -18.51 18.14
CA LEU A 186 19.19 -18.48 16.86
C LEU A 186 17.69 -18.14 16.98
N TYR A 187 17.08 -17.76 15.86
CA TYR A 187 15.68 -17.38 15.76
C TYR A 187 14.86 -18.41 14.96
N CYS A 188 13.68 -18.75 15.46
CA CYS A 188 12.63 -19.43 14.70
C CYS A 188 12.02 -18.50 13.64
N LEU A 189 11.65 -19.08 12.49
CA LEU A 189 10.84 -18.40 11.48
C LEU A 189 9.39 -18.20 11.96
N ASP A 190 8.77 -17.10 11.58
CA ASP A 190 7.37 -16.84 11.89
C ASP A 190 6.43 -17.54 10.89
N ASN A 191 5.44 -18.23 11.44
CA ASN A 191 4.51 -19.08 10.70
C ASN A 191 3.34 -18.34 10.02
N ASN A 192 3.22 -17.02 10.23
CA ASN A 192 2.12 -16.23 9.67
C ASN A 192 2.56 -15.35 8.49
N HIS A 193 3.85 -15.41 8.12
CA HIS A 193 4.35 -14.75 6.92
C HIS A 193 4.03 -15.58 5.69
N THR A 194 3.67 -14.90 4.60
CA THR A 194 3.31 -15.55 3.33
C THR A 194 4.54 -15.98 2.54
N HIS A 195 5.61 -15.19 2.60
CA HIS A 195 6.83 -15.36 1.83
C HIS A 195 8.04 -15.07 2.70
N LEU A 196 9.13 -15.83 2.52
CA LEU A 196 10.36 -15.71 3.29
C LEU A 196 11.57 -15.62 2.36
N LEU A 197 12.33 -14.54 2.47
CA LEU A 197 13.62 -14.32 1.82
C LEU A 197 14.72 -14.56 2.84
N LEU A 198 15.48 -15.63 2.67
CA LEU A 198 16.53 -16.05 3.59
C LEU A 198 17.91 -15.67 3.03
N VAL A 199 18.46 -14.57 3.53
CA VAL A 199 19.70 -13.97 3.04
C VAL A 199 20.90 -14.69 3.64
N ASP A 200 21.86 -15.07 2.81
CA ASP A 200 23.04 -15.83 3.22
C ASP A 200 24.35 -15.16 2.76
N ASN A 201 25.34 -15.15 3.66
CA ASN A 201 26.71 -14.70 3.39
C ASN A 201 27.75 -15.74 3.85
N GLY A 202 27.32 -16.97 4.12
CA GLY A 202 28.16 -18.08 4.59
C GLY A 202 28.53 -18.03 6.07
N THR A 203 27.93 -17.14 6.86
CA THR A 203 28.18 -17.05 8.31
C THR A 203 27.08 -17.69 9.14
N HIS A 204 27.42 -18.13 10.36
CA HIS A 204 26.51 -18.67 11.35
C HIS A 204 26.53 -17.81 12.62
N GLY A 205 25.35 -17.50 13.16
CA GLY A 205 25.23 -16.72 14.40
C GLY A 205 25.54 -15.22 14.25
N HIS A 206 25.73 -14.73 13.02
CA HIS A 206 25.94 -13.31 12.75
C HIS A 206 24.62 -12.64 12.27
N PRO A 207 24.08 -11.68 13.03
CA PRO A 207 22.86 -10.96 12.64
C PRO A 207 23.15 -9.88 11.59
N THR A 208 22.10 -9.25 11.06
CA THR A 208 22.12 -7.99 10.26
C THR A 208 22.59 -8.09 8.81
N ILE A 209 22.92 -9.27 8.32
CA ILE A 209 23.36 -9.48 6.92
C ILE A 209 22.24 -9.14 5.92
N GLU A 210 20.99 -9.30 6.34
CA GLU A 210 19.79 -9.07 5.56
C GLU A 210 19.47 -7.59 5.36
N ALA A 211 19.99 -6.70 6.21
CA ALA A 211 19.66 -5.28 6.22
C ALA A 211 20.03 -4.60 4.89
N LYS A 212 21.19 -4.95 4.32
CA LYS A 212 21.65 -4.40 3.03
C LYS A 212 20.71 -4.78 1.88
N VAL A 213 20.38 -6.08 1.78
CA VAL A 213 19.48 -6.61 0.75
C VAL A 213 18.10 -5.96 0.87
N ARG A 214 17.58 -5.84 2.09
CA ARG A 214 16.30 -5.18 2.37
C ARG A 214 16.29 -3.74 1.88
N THR A 215 17.28 -2.93 2.25
CA THR A 215 17.38 -1.53 1.80
C THR A 215 17.50 -1.41 0.28
N GLN A 216 18.31 -2.25 -0.36
CA GLN A 216 18.47 -2.23 -1.81
C GLN A 216 17.16 -2.60 -2.52
N LEU A 217 16.45 -3.61 -2.01
CA LEU A 217 15.16 -4.04 -2.54
C LEU A 217 14.09 -2.96 -2.35
N GLU A 218 14.01 -2.34 -1.17
CA GLU A 218 13.09 -1.23 -0.90
C GLU A 218 13.35 -0.07 -1.89
N LYS A 219 14.61 0.35 -2.03
CA LYS A 219 14.98 1.42 -2.99
C LYS A 219 14.63 1.05 -4.42
N TYR A 220 14.88 -0.20 -4.82
CA TYR A 220 14.56 -0.66 -6.16
C TYR A 220 13.05 -0.62 -6.44
N ILE A 221 12.23 -1.10 -5.48
CA ILE A 221 10.77 -1.07 -5.61
C ILE A 221 10.26 0.37 -5.64
N SER A 222 10.83 1.28 -4.84
CA SER A 222 10.39 2.68 -4.82
C SER A 222 10.70 3.44 -6.11
N GLU A 223 11.62 2.95 -6.93
CA GLU A 223 11.95 3.56 -8.22
C GLU A 223 11.09 3.00 -9.38
N ARG A 224 10.35 1.90 -9.16
CA ARG A 224 9.44 1.33 -10.15
C ARG A 224 8.19 2.19 -10.33
N VAL A 225 7.79 2.37 -11.59
CA VAL A 225 6.53 3.02 -11.98
C VAL A 225 5.51 1.94 -12.27
N ILE A 226 4.30 2.08 -11.73
CA ILE A 226 3.20 1.16 -12.01
C ILE A 226 2.49 1.63 -13.30
N PRO A 227 2.60 0.91 -14.43
CA PRO A 227 2.05 1.35 -15.71
C PRO A 227 0.52 1.50 -15.70
N GLU A 228 -0.16 0.68 -14.89
CA GLU A 228 -1.61 0.66 -14.73
C GLU A 228 -2.11 1.48 -13.53
N SER A 229 -1.24 2.20 -12.80
CA SER A 229 -1.68 2.96 -11.63
C SER A 229 -2.39 4.25 -12.04
N ASN A 230 -3.54 4.53 -11.40
CA ASN A 230 -4.29 5.77 -11.63
C ASN A 230 -3.52 7.03 -11.19
N TYR A 231 -2.47 6.88 -10.37
CA TYR A 231 -1.63 8.00 -9.95
C TYR A 231 -0.34 8.15 -10.79
N GLY A 232 -0.09 7.26 -11.76
CA GLY A 232 1.00 7.36 -12.74
C GLY A 232 2.40 7.48 -12.13
N GLY A 233 2.55 7.05 -10.88
CA GLY A 233 3.70 7.37 -10.04
C GLY A 233 4.56 6.17 -9.68
N LYS A 234 5.62 6.48 -8.94
CA LYS A 234 6.49 5.51 -8.28
C LYS A 234 5.75 4.81 -7.15
N ILE A 235 6.10 3.55 -6.87
CA ILE A 235 5.52 2.81 -5.74
C ILE A 235 5.91 3.51 -4.43
N PRO A 236 4.96 4.04 -3.63
CA PRO A 236 5.27 4.66 -2.37
C PRO A 236 5.75 3.63 -1.35
N ILE A 237 6.76 3.99 -0.56
CA ILE A 237 7.26 3.17 0.53
C ILE A 237 7.25 4.00 1.82
N VAL A 238 6.80 3.40 2.91
CA VAL A 238 6.84 4.00 4.25
C VAL A 238 7.57 3.08 5.22
N CYS A 239 8.48 3.64 6.01
CA CYS A 239 9.13 2.93 7.10
C CYS A 239 8.31 3.09 8.39
N PHE A 240 7.78 2.00 8.92
CA PHE A 240 7.05 2.01 10.19
C PHE A 240 7.94 1.50 11.32
N ALA A 241 8.29 2.38 12.25
CA ALA A 241 9.24 2.11 13.32
C ALA A 241 8.57 2.07 14.71
N GLN A 242 8.84 0.99 15.45
CA GLN A 242 8.31 0.80 16.80
C GLN A 242 9.36 0.26 17.77
N GLY A 243 9.50 0.93 18.92
CA GLY A 243 10.45 0.53 19.95
C GLY A 243 11.91 0.58 19.45
N GLY A 244 12.58 -0.57 19.52
CA GLY A 244 13.86 -0.76 18.82
C GLY A 244 15.13 -0.51 19.61
N GLY A 245 16.26 -0.55 18.91
CA GLY A 245 17.61 -0.33 19.46
C GLY A 245 18.56 0.11 18.34
N LYS A 246 19.83 -0.29 18.41
CA LYS A 246 20.87 0.06 17.42
C LYS A 246 20.42 -0.18 15.97
N GLU A 247 19.91 -1.38 15.70
CA GLU A 247 19.55 -1.77 14.33
C GLU A 247 18.32 -1.03 13.83
N THR A 248 17.32 -0.79 14.69
CA THR A 248 16.17 0.05 14.34
C THR A 248 16.58 1.48 14.02
N LEU A 249 17.49 2.08 14.81
CA LEU A 249 18.01 3.43 14.56
C LEU A 249 18.74 3.49 13.21
N LYS A 250 19.58 2.49 12.92
CA LYS A 250 20.24 2.39 11.61
C LYS A 250 19.23 2.26 10.47
N SER A 251 18.22 1.41 10.61
CA SER A 251 17.16 1.26 9.60
C SER A 251 16.43 2.58 9.33
N ILE A 252 16.07 3.34 10.38
CA ILE A 252 15.44 4.65 10.25
C ILE A 252 16.38 5.63 9.54
N ASN A 253 17.65 5.70 9.94
CA ASN A 253 18.64 6.59 9.30
C ASN A 253 18.83 6.25 7.81
N VAL A 254 18.91 4.97 7.47
CA VAL A 254 19.05 4.50 6.08
C VAL A 254 17.79 4.80 5.26
N ALA A 255 16.60 4.64 5.83
CA ALA A 255 15.33 4.99 5.19
C ALA A 255 15.28 6.49 4.85
N ILE A 256 15.59 7.36 5.80
CA ILE A 256 15.58 8.81 5.63
C ILE A 256 16.62 9.25 4.59
N LYS A 257 17.84 8.70 4.63
CA LYS A 257 18.86 8.95 3.59
C LYS A 257 18.42 8.52 2.19
N SER A 258 17.54 7.52 2.12
CA SER A 258 16.94 7.05 0.86
C SER A 258 15.66 7.80 0.48
N LYS A 259 15.33 8.90 1.18
CA LYS A 259 14.10 9.69 1.02
C LYS A 259 12.81 8.90 1.26
N ILE A 260 12.87 7.88 2.10
CA ILE A 260 11.70 7.09 2.50
C ILE A 260 11.15 7.70 3.79
N PRO A 261 9.89 8.16 3.82
CA PRO A 261 9.29 8.71 5.02
C PRO A 261 9.13 7.64 6.11
N CYS A 262 9.34 8.04 7.36
CA CYS A 262 9.30 7.17 8.51
C CYS A 262 8.23 7.61 9.53
N VAL A 263 7.35 6.68 9.86
CA VAL A 263 6.34 6.80 10.90
C VAL A 263 6.88 6.17 12.19
N VAL A 264 6.99 6.95 13.25
CA VAL A 264 7.52 6.55 14.56
C VAL A 264 6.39 6.50 15.58
N VAL A 265 6.28 5.40 16.33
CA VAL A 265 5.23 5.25 17.37
C VAL A 265 5.75 5.69 18.74
N GLU A 266 5.26 6.81 19.23
CA GLU A 266 5.53 7.33 20.57
C GLU A 266 4.73 6.58 21.64
N GLY A 267 5.36 6.35 22.80
CA GLY A 267 4.86 5.54 23.90
C GLY A 267 5.14 4.05 23.71
N SER A 268 5.90 3.69 22.66
CA SER A 268 6.33 2.33 22.38
C SER A 268 7.68 1.97 23.02
N GLY A 269 8.39 2.95 23.57
CA GLY A 269 9.64 2.80 24.31
C GLY A 269 10.89 2.98 23.45
N ARG A 270 12.05 3.05 24.12
CA ARG A 270 13.39 2.96 23.51
C ARG A 270 13.65 4.04 22.44
N ILE A 271 14.19 3.66 21.28
CA ILE A 271 14.62 4.60 20.23
C ILE A 271 13.45 5.38 19.63
N ALA A 272 12.29 4.75 19.47
CA ALA A 272 11.10 5.44 18.97
C ALA A 272 10.73 6.65 19.84
N ASP A 273 10.71 6.49 21.16
CA ASP A 273 10.38 7.59 22.08
C ASP A 273 11.49 8.65 22.16
N VAL A 274 12.76 8.25 21.98
CA VAL A 274 13.89 9.21 21.89
C VAL A 274 13.71 10.12 20.68
N ILE A 275 13.41 9.55 19.51
CA ILE A 275 13.20 10.33 18.28
C ILE A 275 11.95 11.22 18.44
N ALA A 276 10.83 10.66 18.93
CA ALA A 276 9.60 11.42 19.13
C ALA A 276 9.79 12.61 20.08
N SER A 277 10.44 12.39 21.24
CA SER A 277 10.70 13.44 22.22
C SER A 277 11.62 14.55 21.68
N LEU A 278 12.58 14.20 20.82
CA LEU A 278 13.51 15.18 20.24
C LEU A 278 12.89 15.95 19.07
N MET A 279 11.90 15.39 18.38
CA MET A 279 11.13 16.11 17.36
C MET A 279 10.23 17.20 17.95
N GLU A 280 9.69 16.99 19.15
CA GLU A 280 8.88 18.00 19.85
C GLU A 280 9.73 19.12 20.48
N ALA A 281 11.05 18.91 20.64
CA ALA A 281 11.95 19.89 21.23
C ALA A 281 12.32 20.96 20.18
N GLU A 282 11.73 22.15 20.27
CA GLU A 282 12.07 23.29 19.42
C GLU A 282 13.50 23.79 19.69
N GLY A 283 14.38 23.75 18.67
CA GLY A 283 15.70 24.38 18.70
C GLY A 283 16.86 23.52 18.19
N THR A 284 18.07 24.09 18.23
CA THR A 284 19.30 23.41 17.78
C THR A 284 19.63 22.22 18.69
N LEU A 285 19.64 21.02 18.12
CA LEU A 285 19.93 19.76 18.84
C LEU A 285 21.40 19.66 19.27
N ALA A 286 21.70 20.18 20.46
CA ALA A 286 22.98 19.96 21.12
C ALA A 286 23.18 18.46 21.45
N SER A 287 24.43 17.96 21.35
CA SER A 287 24.73 16.55 21.68
C SER A 287 24.34 16.18 23.12
N SER A 288 24.39 17.14 24.04
CA SER A 288 23.99 16.97 25.44
C SER A 288 22.50 16.62 25.57
N CYS A 289 21.62 17.29 24.83
CA CYS A 289 20.17 17.05 24.84
C CYS A 289 19.85 15.63 24.31
N VAL A 290 20.50 15.22 23.21
CA VAL A 290 20.33 13.87 22.66
C VAL A 290 20.81 12.81 23.67
N LYS A 291 21.95 13.03 24.33
CA LYS A 291 22.48 12.13 25.35
C LYS A 291 21.55 12.03 26.56
N GLU A 292 20.95 13.13 26.99
CA GLU A 292 19.97 13.16 28.08
C GLU A 292 18.70 12.36 27.72
N SER A 293 18.16 12.56 26.52
CA SER A 293 17.00 11.79 26.04
C SER A 293 17.32 10.29 25.95
N LEU A 294 18.49 9.93 25.42
CA LEU A 294 18.97 8.54 25.40
C LEU A 294 19.09 7.95 26.82
N LEU A 295 19.59 8.70 27.80
CA LEU A 295 19.67 8.25 29.19
C LEU A 295 18.28 8.09 29.84
N ARG A 296 17.32 8.95 29.49
CA ARG A 296 15.94 8.90 29.99
C ARG A 296 15.22 7.63 29.53
N TYR A 297 15.31 7.29 28.24
CA TYR A 297 14.56 6.17 27.66
C TYR A 297 15.34 4.84 27.58
N LEU A 298 16.68 4.88 27.59
CA LEU A 298 17.57 3.72 27.42
C LEU A 298 18.71 3.66 28.46
N PRO A 299 18.46 3.86 29.77
CA PRO A 299 19.53 4.01 30.77
C PRO A 299 20.46 2.79 30.84
N ARG A 300 19.90 1.58 30.78
CA ARG A 300 20.65 0.31 30.84
C ARG A 300 21.45 -0.02 29.58
N THR A 301 21.04 0.55 28.45
CA THR A 301 21.72 0.31 27.16
C THR A 301 22.88 1.27 27.04
N ILE A 302 22.67 2.56 27.32
CA ILE A 302 23.73 3.57 27.29
C ILE A 302 24.84 3.25 28.29
N SER A 303 24.52 2.77 29.49
CA SER A 303 25.54 2.41 30.50
C SER A 303 26.45 1.24 30.11
N ARG A 304 26.08 0.46 29.08
CA ARG A 304 26.87 -0.68 28.58
C ARG A 304 27.62 -0.37 27.30
N LEU A 305 27.30 0.73 26.62
CA LEU A 305 27.93 1.11 25.36
C LEU A 305 29.26 1.83 25.63
N SER A 306 30.18 1.70 24.69
CA SER A 306 31.38 2.53 24.68
C SER A 306 31.04 4.00 24.36
N GLU A 307 31.95 4.93 24.69
CA GLU A 307 31.77 6.33 24.32
C GLU A 307 31.71 6.52 22.79
N GLU A 308 32.52 5.78 22.04
CA GLU A 308 32.52 5.79 20.56
C GLU A 308 31.18 5.35 19.97
N GLU A 309 30.58 4.30 20.53
CA GLU A 309 29.25 3.84 20.11
C GLU A 309 28.16 4.84 20.48
N THR A 310 28.26 5.46 21.65
CA THR A 310 27.30 6.48 22.08
C THR A 310 27.35 7.69 21.16
N GLU A 311 28.55 8.14 20.79
CA GLU A 311 28.72 9.25 19.84
C GLU A 311 28.19 8.89 18.45
N SER A 312 28.36 7.64 18.02
CA SER A 312 27.77 7.14 16.77
C SER A 312 26.24 7.19 16.79
N TRP A 313 25.60 6.85 17.91
CA TRP A 313 24.13 6.94 18.04
C TRP A 313 23.66 8.40 18.03
N ILE A 314 24.36 9.29 18.73
CA ILE A 314 24.06 10.72 18.73
C ILE A 314 24.15 11.27 17.32
N LYS A 315 25.20 10.91 16.57
CA LYS A 315 25.36 11.28 15.16
C LYS A 315 24.19 10.80 14.31
N TRP A 316 23.81 9.52 14.39
CA TRP A 316 22.68 9.00 13.60
C TRP A 316 21.35 9.66 13.96
N ILE A 317 21.10 9.98 15.24
CA ILE A 317 19.88 10.68 15.65
C ILE A 317 19.86 12.10 15.09
N LYS A 318 20.99 12.82 15.09
CA LYS A 318 21.07 14.15 14.47
C LYS A 318 20.80 14.10 12.96
N GLU A 319 21.42 13.15 12.25
CA GLU A 319 21.18 12.94 10.82
C GLU A 319 19.69 12.66 10.51
N VAL A 320 19.03 11.88 11.37
CA VAL A 320 17.59 11.59 11.26
C VAL A 320 16.76 12.88 11.45
N LEU A 321 17.11 13.71 12.43
CA LEU A 321 16.37 14.93 12.78
C LEU A 321 16.65 16.12 11.86
N GLU A 322 17.70 16.07 11.02
CA GLU A 322 17.97 17.06 9.97
C GLU A 322 16.88 17.10 8.88
N SER A 323 16.10 16.02 8.73
CA SER A 323 15.02 15.91 7.74
C SER A 323 13.65 15.70 8.40
N PRO A 324 13.12 16.72 9.12
CA PRO A 324 11.87 16.58 9.88
C PRO A 324 10.65 16.32 8.98
N HIS A 325 10.68 16.75 7.70
CA HIS A 325 9.62 16.50 6.73
C HIS A 325 9.43 15.00 6.39
N LEU A 326 10.45 14.16 6.61
CA LEU A 326 10.36 12.71 6.42
C LEU A 326 9.89 11.97 7.66
N LEU A 327 9.75 12.64 8.80
CA LEU A 327 9.37 12.01 10.06
C LEU A 327 7.92 12.35 10.41
N THR A 328 7.18 11.35 10.88
CA THR A 328 5.82 11.52 11.39
C THR A 328 5.67 10.72 12.68
N VAL A 329 5.19 11.37 13.74
CA VAL A 329 5.03 10.73 15.05
C VAL A 329 3.56 10.37 15.29
N ILE A 330 3.31 9.16 15.78
CA ILE A 330 1.99 8.71 16.22
C ILE A 330 2.04 8.44 17.72
N LYS A 331 1.17 9.11 18.48
CA LYS A 331 0.97 8.85 19.91
C LYS A 331 0.14 7.59 20.10
N ILE A 332 0.65 6.63 20.87
CA ILE A 332 -0.07 5.39 21.20
C ILE A 332 -1.40 5.64 21.94
N GLU A 333 -1.49 6.76 22.66
CA GLU A 333 -2.68 7.16 23.43
C GLU A 333 -3.81 7.59 22.53
N GLU A 334 -3.46 8.21 21.41
CA GLU A 334 -4.36 8.69 20.35
C GLU A 334 -4.59 7.59 19.30
N ALA A 335 -4.22 6.33 19.55
CA ALA A 335 -4.34 5.26 18.56
C ALA A 335 -5.82 4.92 18.22
N GLY A 336 -6.41 5.72 17.33
CA GLY A 336 -7.67 5.51 16.65
C GLY A 336 -7.49 4.91 15.25
N ASP A 337 -8.57 4.39 14.67
CA ASP A 337 -8.52 3.72 13.36
C ASP A 337 -8.16 4.71 12.24
N GLU A 338 -8.68 5.93 12.30
CA GLU A 338 -8.38 6.98 11.32
C GLU A 338 -6.94 7.48 11.44
N ILE A 339 -6.41 7.60 12.66
CA ILE A 339 -5.13 8.24 12.93
C ILE A 339 -3.95 7.49 12.30
N VAL A 340 -3.92 6.15 12.37
CA VAL A 340 -2.83 5.37 11.73
C VAL A 340 -2.87 5.50 10.21
N SER A 341 -4.08 5.49 9.63
CA SER A 341 -4.26 5.65 8.17
C SER A 341 -3.87 7.05 7.70
N ASN A 342 -4.29 8.06 8.45
CA ASN A 342 -4.01 9.46 8.16
C ASN A 342 -2.52 9.74 8.33
N ALA A 343 -1.87 9.22 9.39
CA ALA A 343 -0.44 9.39 9.60
C ALA A 343 0.42 8.75 8.50
N ILE A 344 0.07 7.55 8.01
CA ILE A 344 0.79 6.95 6.87
C ILE A 344 0.60 7.78 5.60
N SER A 345 -0.62 8.26 5.36
CA SER A 345 -0.93 9.08 4.19
C SER A 345 -0.23 10.45 4.25
N PHE A 346 -0.20 11.05 5.43
CA PHE A 346 0.49 12.29 5.73
C PHE A 346 2.01 12.17 5.57
N ALA A 347 2.60 11.10 6.10
CA ALA A 347 4.02 10.83 5.97
C ALA A 347 4.44 10.71 4.50
N LEU A 348 3.61 10.07 3.68
CA LEU A 348 3.86 9.91 2.24
C LEU A 348 3.60 11.18 1.44
N TYR A 349 2.61 11.97 1.85
CA TYR A 349 2.40 13.31 1.31
C TYR A 349 3.63 14.20 1.56
N LYS A 350 4.03 14.36 2.83
CA LYS A 350 5.21 15.15 3.23
C LYS A 350 6.53 14.62 2.67
N GLY A 351 6.66 13.30 2.53
CA GLY A 351 7.85 12.70 1.94
C GLY A 351 8.01 12.99 0.45
N ASN A 352 6.91 13.31 -0.24
CA ASN A 352 6.91 13.66 -1.66
C ASN A 352 6.94 15.17 -1.92
N THR A 353 6.76 16.02 -0.89
CA THR A 353 6.92 17.48 -1.00
C THR A 353 8.41 17.83 -0.93
N ASN A 354 9.10 17.87 -2.07
CA ASN A 354 10.41 18.51 -2.15
C ASN A 354 10.22 20.02 -2.30
N GLU A 355 11.00 20.83 -1.58
CA GLU A 355 10.97 22.31 -1.66
C GLU A 355 11.21 22.87 -3.08
N HIS A 356 11.81 22.06 -3.96
CA HIS A 356 12.16 22.46 -5.33
C HIS A 356 11.11 22.08 -6.40
N ASP A 357 10.03 21.37 -6.03
CA ASP A 357 9.12 20.72 -7.00
C ASP A 357 7.65 21.10 -6.73
N ARG A 358 7.35 22.41 -6.74
CA ARG A 358 5.97 22.96 -6.56
C ARG A 358 4.95 22.40 -7.56
N ASP A 359 5.41 21.78 -8.64
CA ASP A 359 4.57 21.22 -9.70
C ASP A 359 4.17 19.75 -9.45
N ASN A 360 4.69 19.08 -8.41
CA ASN A 360 4.36 17.68 -8.10
C ASN A 360 3.02 17.49 -7.34
N TRP A 361 2.21 18.54 -7.23
CA TRP A 361 0.89 18.48 -6.59
C TRP A 361 -0.05 17.48 -7.26
N ASN A 362 0.08 17.26 -8.57
CA ASN A 362 -0.80 16.35 -9.31
C ASN A 362 -0.59 14.90 -8.85
N GLY A 363 0.67 14.47 -8.70
CA GLY A 363 1.00 13.15 -8.16
C GLY A 363 0.53 12.98 -6.72
N GLN A 364 0.69 14.02 -5.90
CA GLN A 364 0.24 14.04 -4.51
C GLN A 364 -1.29 13.97 -4.41
N LEU A 365 -2.02 14.76 -5.19
CA LEU A 365 -3.47 14.77 -5.19
C LEU A 365 -4.04 13.46 -5.71
N LYS A 366 -3.45 12.88 -6.77
CA LYS A 366 -3.82 11.54 -7.26
C LYS A 366 -3.60 10.47 -6.19
N LEU A 367 -2.50 10.54 -5.44
CA LEU A 367 -2.25 9.63 -4.31
C LEU A 367 -3.30 9.79 -3.20
N LEU A 368 -3.58 11.01 -2.76
CA LEU A 368 -4.58 11.29 -1.71
C LEU A 368 -5.99 10.88 -2.14
N LEU A 369 -6.35 11.06 -3.41
CA LEU A 369 -7.62 10.65 -3.99
C LEU A 369 -7.76 9.12 -4.01
N GLU A 370 -6.73 8.41 -4.47
CA GLU A 370 -6.73 6.94 -4.46
C GLU A 370 -6.91 6.42 -3.03
N TRP A 371 -6.30 7.10 -2.06
CA TRP A 371 -6.32 6.72 -0.65
C TRP A 371 -7.50 7.27 0.15
N ASN A 372 -8.40 8.01 -0.50
CA ASN A 372 -9.57 8.64 0.10
C ASN A 372 -9.24 9.57 1.29
N GLN A 373 -8.19 10.36 1.18
CA GLN A 373 -7.69 11.26 2.22
C GLN A 373 -8.11 12.69 1.92
N LEU A 374 -9.41 12.97 2.08
CA LEU A 374 -10.01 14.26 1.76
C LEU A 374 -9.47 15.38 2.64
N ASP A 375 -9.52 15.18 3.96
CA ASP A 375 -9.18 16.23 4.92
C ASP A 375 -7.75 16.71 4.70
N LEU A 376 -6.83 15.77 4.49
CA LEU A 376 -5.45 16.06 4.14
C LEU A 376 -5.30 16.81 2.81
N ALA A 377 -6.07 16.45 1.78
CA ALA A 377 -6.04 17.17 0.51
C ALA A 377 -6.60 18.59 0.65
N SER A 378 -7.66 18.76 1.44
CA SER A 378 -8.26 20.07 1.71
C SER A 378 -7.29 20.99 2.46
N ASP A 379 -6.66 20.47 3.51
CA ASP A 379 -5.82 21.27 4.41
C ASP A 379 -4.46 21.64 3.80
N GLU A 380 -3.87 20.73 3.00
CA GLU A 380 -2.48 20.88 2.53
C GLU A 380 -2.36 21.25 1.04
N ILE A 381 -3.32 20.86 0.19
CA ILE A 381 -3.27 21.13 -1.26
C ILE A 381 -4.20 22.27 -1.64
N PHE A 382 -5.44 22.26 -1.17
CA PHE A 382 -6.45 23.28 -1.47
C PHE A 382 -6.41 24.45 -0.48
N THR A 383 -5.23 25.04 -0.31
CA THR A 383 -5.01 26.20 0.54
C THR A 383 -5.40 27.51 -0.18
N ASN A 384 -5.80 28.53 0.59
CA ASN A 384 -6.34 29.79 0.07
C ASN A 384 -5.37 30.63 -0.78
N ASP A 385 -4.09 30.29 -0.79
CA ASP A 385 -3.02 30.95 -1.53
C ASP A 385 -2.87 30.45 -2.97
N ARG A 386 -3.56 29.35 -3.34
CA ARG A 386 -3.44 28.75 -4.68
C ARG A 386 -4.70 28.96 -5.51
N ASN A 387 -4.53 29.55 -6.69
CA ASN A 387 -5.59 29.64 -7.68
C ASN A 387 -5.62 28.37 -8.54
N TRP A 388 -6.78 27.71 -8.60
CA TRP A 388 -6.99 26.49 -9.38
C TRP A 388 -7.68 26.80 -10.70
N GLU A 389 -7.14 26.28 -11.80
CA GLU A 389 -7.84 26.31 -13.08
C GLU A 389 -8.63 25.02 -13.29
N SER A 390 -9.71 25.11 -14.08
CA SER A 390 -10.50 23.92 -14.43
C SER A 390 -9.69 22.88 -15.21
N ALA A 391 -8.61 23.28 -15.90
CA ALA A 391 -7.73 22.37 -16.65
C ALA A 391 -6.89 21.49 -15.72
N ASP A 392 -6.41 22.05 -14.60
CA ASP A 392 -5.60 21.34 -13.61
C ASP A 392 -6.39 20.18 -12.99
N LEU A 393 -7.67 20.41 -12.72
CA LEU A 393 -8.50 19.49 -11.96
C LEU A 393 -9.21 18.42 -12.82
N GLN A 394 -9.04 18.40 -14.15
CA GLN A 394 -9.81 17.50 -15.02
C GLN A 394 -9.48 16.02 -14.76
N ASP A 395 -8.20 15.65 -14.75
CA ASP A 395 -7.75 14.28 -14.53
C ASP A 395 -8.23 13.73 -13.17
N VAL A 396 -8.08 14.53 -12.12
CA VAL A 396 -8.43 14.14 -10.76
C VAL A 396 -9.95 14.09 -10.58
N MET A 397 -10.71 14.97 -11.25
CA MET A 397 -12.17 14.90 -11.28
C MET A 397 -12.64 13.62 -11.97
N PHE A 398 -12.08 13.27 -13.13
CA PHE A 398 -12.41 12.01 -13.80
C PHE A 398 -12.16 10.80 -12.89
N THR A 399 -10.99 10.76 -12.25
CA THR A 399 -10.63 9.70 -11.32
C THR A 399 -11.59 9.64 -10.12
N ALA A 400 -11.97 10.79 -9.54
CA ALA A 400 -12.92 10.86 -8.44
C ALA A 400 -14.32 10.35 -8.83
N LEU A 401 -14.78 10.62 -10.05
CA LEU A 401 -16.05 10.11 -10.58
C LEU A 401 -16.01 8.58 -10.71
N VAL A 402 -14.96 8.05 -11.35
CA VAL A 402 -14.78 6.60 -11.56
C VAL A 402 -14.76 5.87 -10.22
N LYS A 403 -13.96 6.35 -9.27
CA LYS A 403 -13.73 5.76 -7.93
C LYS A 403 -14.84 6.04 -6.91
N ASP A 404 -15.91 6.72 -7.32
CA ASP A 404 -17.04 7.09 -6.45
C ASP A 404 -16.61 7.87 -5.19
N ARG A 405 -15.90 8.98 -5.40
CA ARG A 405 -15.38 9.87 -4.34
C ARG A 405 -16.19 11.18 -4.28
N PRO A 406 -17.45 11.17 -3.81
CA PRO A 406 -18.34 12.33 -3.87
C PRO A 406 -17.82 13.55 -3.12
N LYS A 407 -17.12 13.35 -1.99
CA LYS A 407 -16.55 14.45 -1.21
C LYS A 407 -15.41 15.18 -1.96
N PHE A 408 -14.57 14.44 -2.68
CA PHE A 408 -13.56 15.04 -3.57
C PHE A 408 -14.21 15.79 -4.74
N VAL A 409 -15.28 15.23 -5.32
CA VAL A 409 -16.06 15.93 -6.36
C VAL A 409 -16.60 17.26 -5.84
N ARG A 410 -17.17 17.31 -4.63
CA ARG A 410 -17.59 18.57 -4.00
C ARG A 410 -16.42 19.54 -3.83
N LEU A 411 -15.30 19.08 -3.27
CA LEU A 411 -14.10 19.89 -3.07
C LEU A 411 -13.60 20.51 -4.38
N PHE A 412 -13.56 19.76 -5.48
CA PHE A 412 -13.12 20.27 -6.78
C PHE A 412 -14.09 21.30 -7.37
N LEU A 413 -15.41 21.11 -7.19
CA LEU A 413 -16.41 22.07 -7.63
C LEU A 413 -16.33 23.39 -6.84
N GLU A 414 -16.10 23.31 -5.53
CA GLU A 414 -15.92 24.47 -4.64
C GLU A 414 -14.64 25.25 -4.99
N ASN A 415 -13.58 24.55 -5.43
CA ASN A 415 -12.30 25.14 -5.83
C ASN A 415 -12.23 25.53 -7.32
N GLY A 416 -13.36 25.75 -7.99
CA GLY A 416 -13.39 26.39 -9.31
C GLY A 416 -13.42 25.47 -10.54
N LEU A 417 -13.59 24.15 -10.38
CA LEU A 417 -13.83 23.27 -11.53
C LEU A 417 -15.23 23.52 -12.11
N ASN A 418 -15.27 23.90 -13.38
CA ASN A 418 -16.53 24.07 -14.11
C ASN A 418 -16.99 22.73 -14.72
N LEU A 419 -17.99 22.10 -14.09
CA LEU A 419 -18.48 20.79 -14.51
C LEU A 419 -19.00 20.76 -15.96
N ARG A 420 -19.51 21.88 -16.48
CA ARG A 420 -19.98 21.97 -17.89
C ARG A 420 -18.84 22.01 -18.89
N LYS A 421 -17.71 22.65 -18.53
CA LYS A 421 -16.51 22.65 -19.37
C LYS A 421 -15.78 21.31 -19.33
N PHE A 422 -15.79 20.64 -18.17
CA PHE A 422 -15.18 19.33 -17.97
C PHE A 422 -15.89 18.23 -18.77
N LEU A 423 -17.23 18.24 -18.82
CA LEU A 423 -18.01 17.18 -19.47
C LEU A 423 -18.02 17.29 -21.00
N THR A 424 -16.93 16.84 -21.61
CA THR A 424 -16.84 16.63 -23.06
C THR A 424 -17.48 15.30 -23.47
N THR A 425 -17.81 15.16 -24.76
CA THR A 425 -18.30 13.90 -25.32
C THR A 425 -17.31 12.75 -25.12
N GLU A 426 -16.00 13.04 -25.08
CA GLU A 426 -14.95 12.05 -24.86
C GLU A 426 -14.97 11.51 -23.43
N VAL A 427 -15.07 12.40 -22.44
CA VAL A 427 -15.18 12.03 -21.02
C VAL A 427 -16.42 11.17 -20.78
N LEU A 428 -17.58 11.60 -21.29
CA LEU A 428 -18.83 10.84 -21.13
C LEU A 428 -18.75 9.47 -21.81
N ARG A 429 -18.18 9.40 -23.02
CA ARG A 429 -17.96 8.15 -23.73
C ARG A 429 -17.07 7.20 -22.91
N GLU A 430 -15.99 7.70 -22.33
CA GLU A 430 -15.10 6.88 -21.50
C GLU A 430 -15.79 6.35 -20.23
N LEU A 431 -16.59 7.21 -19.57
CA LEU A 431 -17.39 6.82 -18.41
C LEU A 431 -18.43 5.72 -18.74
N TYR A 432 -19.11 5.82 -19.89
CA TYR A 432 -20.14 4.86 -20.29
C TYR A 432 -19.58 3.58 -20.94
N THR A 433 -18.36 3.63 -21.49
CA THR A 433 -17.75 2.49 -22.18
C THR A 433 -16.89 1.65 -21.24
N ASN A 434 -15.93 2.29 -20.56
CA ASN A 434 -14.93 1.59 -19.75
C ASN A 434 -15.34 1.51 -18.27
N ASN A 435 -16.08 2.50 -17.77
CA ASN A 435 -16.43 2.65 -16.36
C ASN A 435 -17.94 2.48 -16.08
N PHE A 436 -18.60 1.63 -16.88
CA PHE A 436 -20.01 1.30 -16.73
C PHE A 436 -20.22 -0.20 -16.56
N SER A 437 -20.77 -0.59 -15.42
CA SER A 437 -21.00 -1.99 -15.08
C SER A 437 -21.76 -2.76 -16.18
N SER A 438 -21.17 -3.88 -16.63
CA SER A 438 -21.80 -4.79 -17.59
C SER A 438 -23.11 -5.39 -17.05
N LEU A 439 -23.21 -5.57 -15.73
CA LEU A 439 -24.43 -6.03 -15.08
C LEU A 439 -25.53 -4.97 -15.16
N VAL A 440 -25.21 -3.71 -14.85
CA VAL A 440 -26.15 -2.59 -14.96
C VAL A 440 -26.65 -2.44 -16.40
N PHE A 441 -25.76 -2.60 -17.38
CA PHE A 441 -26.14 -2.56 -18.80
C PHE A 441 -27.14 -3.66 -19.17
N LYS A 442 -26.89 -4.92 -18.74
CA LYS A 442 -27.82 -6.03 -18.96
C LYS A 442 -29.17 -5.78 -18.28
N ASN A 443 -29.16 -5.30 -17.04
CA ASN A 443 -30.38 -5.00 -16.29
C ASN A 443 -31.21 -3.89 -16.97
N LEU A 444 -30.56 -2.87 -17.52
CA LEU A 444 -31.24 -1.81 -18.28
C LEU A 444 -31.89 -2.35 -19.57
N GLN A 445 -31.22 -3.29 -20.25
CA GLN A 445 -31.77 -3.95 -21.44
C GLN A 445 -33.05 -4.73 -21.11
N ILE A 446 -33.02 -5.51 -20.03
CA ILE A 446 -34.16 -6.29 -19.56
C ILE A 446 -35.29 -5.35 -19.13
N ALA A 447 -34.99 -4.29 -18.36
CA ALA A 447 -35.99 -3.32 -17.93
C ALA A 447 -36.69 -2.65 -19.12
N LYS A 448 -35.93 -2.24 -20.15
CA LYS A 448 -36.51 -1.69 -21.38
C LYS A 448 -37.49 -2.67 -22.04
N ASN A 449 -37.07 -3.93 -22.22
CA ASN A 449 -37.88 -4.93 -22.92
C ASN A 449 -39.14 -5.32 -22.14
N SER A 450 -39.09 -5.26 -20.81
CA SER A 450 -40.19 -5.66 -19.94
C SER A 450 -41.26 -4.58 -19.72
N TYR A 451 -40.88 -3.30 -19.68
CA TYR A 451 -41.79 -2.23 -19.20
C TYR A 451 -42.27 -1.24 -20.27
N ASN A 452 -41.84 -1.37 -21.53
CA ASN A 452 -42.22 -0.52 -22.68
C ASN A 452 -42.38 0.98 -22.33
N ASP A 453 -41.39 1.51 -21.60
CA ASP A 453 -41.41 2.88 -21.09
C ASP A 453 -40.62 3.82 -22.01
N ALA A 454 -41.17 5.00 -22.30
CA ALA A 454 -40.51 5.99 -23.15
C ALA A 454 -39.18 6.50 -22.54
N LEU A 455 -39.13 6.67 -21.22
CA LEU A 455 -37.93 7.09 -20.49
C LEU A 455 -36.85 6.01 -20.54
N LEU A 456 -37.22 4.74 -20.28
CA LEU A 456 -36.27 3.62 -20.38
C LEU A 456 -35.75 3.44 -21.81
N THR A 457 -36.62 3.62 -22.80
CA THR A 457 -36.24 3.53 -24.21
C THR A 457 -35.26 4.63 -24.59
N PHE A 458 -35.50 5.86 -24.12
CA PHE A 458 -34.60 6.99 -24.31
C PHE A 458 -33.23 6.75 -23.64
N VAL A 459 -33.24 6.39 -22.35
CA VAL A 459 -32.01 6.14 -21.58
C VAL A 459 -31.22 4.95 -22.15
N TRP A 460 -31.90 3.89 -22.59
CA TRP A 460 -31.24 2.78 -23.26
C TRP A 460 -30.53 3.22 -24.54
N LYS A 461 -31.22 3.95 -25.44
CA LYS A 461 -30.61 4.46 -26.68
C LYS A 461 -29.39 5.33 -26.37
N MET A 462 -29.52 6.21 -25.37
CA MET A 462 -28.43 7.05 -24.90
C MET A 462 -27.19 6.24 -24.46
N VAL A 463 -27.38 5.25 -23.60
CA VAL A 463 -26.28 4.40 -23.11
C VAL A 463 -25.69 3.55 -24.25
N GLU A 464 -26.52 3.05 -25.14
CA GLU A 464 -26.11 2.29 -26.31
C GLU A 464 -25.27 3.13 -27.29
N ASP A 465 -25.66 4.37 -27.55
CA ASP A 465 -24.95 5.30 -28.43
C ASP A 465 -23.56 5.64 -27.87
N PHE A 466 -23.45 5.91 -26.56
CA PHE A 466 -22.15 6.14 -25.92
C PHE A 466 -21.24 4.91 -25.97
N ARG A 467 -21.79 3.70 -25.85
CA ARG A 467 -21.01 2.44 -25.86
C ARG A 467 -20.63 1.95 -27.26
N ARG A 468 -21.43 2.25 -28.28
CA ARG A 468 -21.17 1.80 -29.66
C ARG A 468 -20.01 2.57 -30.31
N GLY A 469 -19.78 3.81 -29.88
CA GLY A 469 -18.81 4.71 -30.49
C GLY A 469 -19.21 5.09 -31.93
N LEU A 470 -18.80 6.28 -32.39
CA LEU A 470 -18.82 6.60 -33.81
C LEU A 470 -17.86 5.63 -34.52
N LYS A 471 -18.37 4.51 -35.04
CA LYS A 471 -17.65 3.75 -36.05
C LYS A 471 -17.41 4.71 -37.22
N LYS A 472 -16.17 5.16 -37.42
CA LYS A 472 -15.73 5.63 -38.73
C LYS A 472 -15.77 4.42 -39.65
N ASP A 473 -16.92 4.18 -40.26
CA ASP A 473 -16.97 3.40 -41.49
C ASP A 473 -16.32 4.27 -42.58
N ASP A 474 -15.10 3.91 -42.99
CA ASP A 474 -14.29 4.56 -44.05
C ASP A 474 -14.90 4.38 -45.46
N LYS A 475 -16.23 4.44 -45.60
CA LYS A 475 -16.93 4.39 -46.90
C LYS A 475 -18.18 5.26 -46.92
N ILE A 476 -18.04 6.56 -46.68
CA ILE A 476 -19.06 7.52 -47.13
C ILE A 476 -18.38 8.68 -47.85
N SER A 477 -18.88 8.96 -49.06
CA SER A 477 -18.35 9.93 -50.00
C SER A 477 -18.30 11.35 -49.43
N LYS A 478 -17.32 12.14 -49.88
CA LYS A 478 -17.02 13.51 -49.40
C LYS A 478 -18.20 14.51 -49.47
N ASP A 479 -19.28 14.21 -50.17
CA ASP A 479 -20.44 15.10 -50.29
C ASP A 479 -21.50 14.93 -49.17
N GLU A 480 -21.53 13.79 -48.46
CA GLU A 480 -22.39 13.62 -47.27
C GLU A 480 -21.72 14.12 -45.98
N MET A 481 -20.41 14.36 -46.01
CA MET A 481 -19.63 14.80 -44.86
C MET A 481 -20.01 16.21 -44.38
N LYS A 482 -20.67 17.02 -45.22
CA LYS A 482 -21.22 18.33 -44.82
C LYS A 482 -22.60 18.24 -44.13
N ILE A 483 -23.36 17.16 -44.33
CA ILE A 483 -24.70 17.00 -43.75
C ILE A 483 -24.64 16.28 -42.39
N HIS A 484 -23.60 15.47 -42.13
CA HIS A 484 -23.41 14.80 -40.83
C HIS A 484 -22.62 15.59 -39.78
N LEU A 485 -22.06 16.76 -40.11
CA LEU A 485 -21.45 17.65 -39.13
C LEU A 485 -22.47 18.43 -38.28
N GLN A 486 -23.77 18.28 -38.54
CA GLN A 486 -24.84 19.03 -37.86
C GLN A 486 -25.68 18.24 -36.85
N ASP A 487 -25.56 16.91 -36.79
CA ASP A 487 -26.27 16.11 -35.79
C ASP A 487 -25.31 15.65 -34.69
N GLU A 488 -24.83 16.62 -33.91
CA GLU A 488 -24.47 16.34 -32.53
C GLU A 488 -25.66 15.63 -31.87
N CYS A 489 -25.45 14.38 -31.43
CA CYS A 489 -26.47 13.58 -30.74
C CYS A 489 -27.20 14.49 -29.73
N PRO A 490 -28.54 14.62 -29.74
CA PRO A 490 -29.25 15.59 -28.88
C PRO A 490 -28.96 15.42 -27.38
N ILE A 491 -28.38 14.28 -26.99
CA ILE A 491 -27.85 13.95 -25.67
C ILE A 491 -26.60 14.78 -25.30
N THR A 492 -25.74 15.17 -26.25
CA THR A 492 -24.59 16.07 -26.00
C THR A 492 -25.03 17.49 -25.65
N ARG A 493 -26.29 17.86 -25.91
CA ARG A 493 -26.85 19.17 -25.54
C ARG A 493 -27.02 19.32 -24.02
N HIS A 494 -27.05 18.21 -23.27
CA HIS A 494 -27.22 18.21 -21.81
C HIS A 494 -26.22 17.27 -21.10
N PRO A 495 -24.91 17.58 -21.12
CA PRO A 495 -23.86 16.69 -20.60
C PRO A 495 -24.01 16.38 -19.10
N LEU A 496 -24.50 17.35 -18.31
CA LEU A 496 -24.79 17.16 -16.88
C LEU A 496 -25.87 16.12 -16.62
N GLN A 497 -26.91 16.07 -17.47
CA GLN A 497 -27.98 15.09 -17.32
C GLN A 497 -27.48 13.68 -17.66
N ALA A 498 -26.60 13.56 -18.67
CA ALA A 498 -25.93 12.30 -18.98
C ALA A 498 -25.08 11.83 -17.78
N LEU A 499 -24.24 12.68 -17.20
CA LEU A 499 -23.47 12.32 -16.00
C LEU A 499 -24.38 11.92 -14.82
N PHE A 500 -25.48 12.64 -14.62
CA PHE A 500 -26.44 12.31 -13.57
C PHE A 500 -27.05 10.91 -13.79
N ILE A 501 -27.53 10.61 -14.99
CA ILE A 501 -28.07 9.29 -15.34
C ILE A 501 -27.01 8.19 -15.16
N TRP A 502 -25.75 8.46 -15.54
CA TRP A 502 -24.63 7.53 -15.32
C TRP A 502 -24.48 7.16 -13.84
N SER A 503 -24.51 8.16 -12.95
CA SER A 503 -24.37 7.95 -11.50
C SER A 503 -25.58 7.22 -10.89
N VAL A 504 -26.80 7.55 -11.34
CA VAL A 504 -28.05 6.94 -10.87
C VAL A 504 -28.15 5.47 -11.28
N LEU A 505 -27.86 5.15 -12.54
CA LEU A 505 -27.93 3.76 -13.05
C LEU A 505 -26.95 2.84 -12.32
N GLN A 506 -25.80 3.36 -11.92
CA GLN A 506 -24.78 2.61 -11.18
C GLN A 506 -24.99 2.63 -9.66
N ASN A 507 -26.12 3.16 -9.17
CA ASN A 507 -26.48 3.23 -7.75
C ASN A 507 -25.48 4.04 -6.89
N LYS A 508 -24.77 5.01 -7.47
CA LYS A 508 -23.82 5.89 -6.76
C LYS A 508 -24.57 6.98 -5.99
N LYS A 509 -25.18 6.61 -4.85
CA LYS A 509 -26.11 7.45 -4.05
C LYS A 509 -25.56 8.85 -3.78
N GLU A 510 -24.46 8.97 -3.05
CA GLU A 510 -23.92 10.28 -2.66
C GLU A 510 -23.38 11.07 -3.86
N LEU A 511 -22.73 10.41 -4.82
CA LEU A 511 -22.24 11.10 -6.02
C LEU A 511 -23.37 11.65 -6.89
N SER A 512 -24.45 10.88 -7.06
CA SER A 512 -25.62 11.32 -7.81
C SER A 512 -26.27 12.56 -7.21
N LYS A 513 -26.24 12.71 -5.88
CA LYS A 513 -26.72 13.91 -5.17
C LYS A 513 -25.87 15.14 -5.48
N VAL A 514 -24.55 14.99 -5.42
CA VAL A 514 -23.60 16.07 -5.77
C VAL A 514 -23.85 16.57 -7.19
N ILE A 515 -24.03 15.64 -8.13
CA ILE A 515 -24.26 15.98 -9.55
C ILE A 515 -25.65 16.62 -9.73
N TRP A 516 -26.67 16.11 -9.04
CA TRP A 516 -28.05 16.62 -9.11
C TRP A 516 -28.14 18.09 -8.70
N GLU A 517 -27.43 18.50 -7.64
CA GLU A 517 -27.34 19.89 -7.20
C GLU A 517 -26.81 20.85 -8.28
N GLN A 518 -26.06 20.32 -9.26
CA GLN A 518 -25.51 21.08 -10.39
C GLN A 518 -26.42 21.09 -11.63
N THR A 519 -27.50 20.27 -11.65
CA THR A 519 -28.41 20.16 -12.80
C THR A 519 -29.45 21.29 -12.84
N ARG A 520 -29.78 21.77 -14.05
CA ARG A 520 -30.93 22.69 -14.25
C ARG A 520 -32.21 21.86 -14.35
N GLY A 521 -33.24 22.18 -13.56
CA GLY A 521 -34.53 21.46 -13.56
C GLY A 521 -34.58 20.28 -12.57
N CYS A 522 -34.24 20.55 -11.31
CA CYS A 522 -34.04 19.55 -10.25
C CYS A 522 -35.24 18.59 -10.06
N THR A 523 -36.47 19.08 -10.19
CA THR A 523 -37.70 18.28 -10.00
C THR A 523 -37.89 17.21 -11.06
N LEU A 524 -37.74 17.55 -12.35
CA LEU A 524 -37.89 16.59 -13.45
C LEU A 524 -36.77 15.54 -13.43
N ALA A 525 -35.55 15.98 -13.12
CA ALA A 525 -34.41 15.07 -12.97
C ALA A 525 -34.64 14.08 -11.81
N ALA A 526 -35.16 14.56 -10.67
CA ALA A 526 -35.46 13.73 -9.51
C ALA A 526 -36.59 12.71 -9.78
N LEU A 527 -37.69 13.13 -10.42
CA LEU A 527 -38.77 12.22 -10.83
C LEU A 527 -38.28 11.17 -11.85
N GLY A 528 -37.46 11.60 -12.82
CA GLY A 528 -36.84 10.70 -13.79
C GLY A 528 -35.93 9.67 -13.11
N ALA A 529 -35.09 10.11 -12.17
CA ALA A 529 -34.22 9.22 -11.39
C ALA A 529 -35.02 8.22 -10.55
N SER A 530 -36.05 8.68 -9.83
CA SER A 530 -36.93 7.82 -9.03
C SER A 530 -37.58 6.73 -9.89
N LYS A 531 -38.13 7.13 -11.05
CA LYS A 531 -38.75 6.19 -11.99
C LYS A 531 -37.74 5.16 -12.53
N LEU A 532 -36.56 5.61 -12.94
CA LEU A 532 -35.48 4.73 -13.44
C LEU A 532 -35.05 3.72 -12.36
N LEU A 533 -34.81 4.17 -11.13
CA LEU A 533 -34.39 3.32 -10.03
C LEU A 533 -35.45 2.28 -9.66
N LYS A 534 -36.73 2.67 -9.58
CA LYS A 534 -37.85 1.72 -9.35
C LYS A 534 -37.93 0.66 -10.45
N SER A 535 -37.75 1.04 -11.71
CA SER A 535 -37.72 0.09 -12.83
C SER A 535 -36.49 -0.83 -12.80
N MET A 536 -35.32 -0.30 -12.43
CA MET A 536 -34.08 -1.09 -12.31
C MET A 536 -34.13 -2.06 -11.12
N ALA A 537 -34.71 -1.67 -9.98
CA ALA A 537 -34.84 -2.50 -8.79
C ALA A 537 -35.64 -3.79 -9.06
N LYS A 538 -36.71 -3.70 -9.85
CA LYS A 538 -37.56 -4.85 -10.22
C LYS A 538 -36.85 -5.92 -11.05
N VAL A 539 -35.73 -5.58 -11.67
CA VAL A 539 -34.98 -6.45 -12.58
C VAL A 539 -33.69 -6.98 -11.92
N LYS A 540 -33.32 -6.47 -10.74
CA LYS A 540 -32.17 -6.97 -9.99
C LYS A 540 -32.51 -8.30 -9.33
N ASN A 541 -31.61 -9.27 -9.48
CA ASN A 541 -31.72 -10.57 -8.82
C ASN A 541 -31.34 -10.52 -7.34
N ASP A 542 -30.50 -9.57 -6.94
CA ASP A 542 -30.07 -9.37 -5.56
C ASP A 542 -31.07 -8.47 -4.82
N ILE A 543 -31.69 -9.01 -3.77
CA ILE A 543 -32.71 -8.35 -2.96
C ILE A 543 -32.12 -7.13 -2.24
N ASN A 544 -30.89 -7.20 -1.75
CA ASN A 544 -30.26 -6.08 -1.05
C ASN A 544 -29.99 -4.94 -2.03
N ALA A 545 -29.41 -5.26 -3.19
CA ALA A 545 -29.16 -4.26 -4.23
C ALA A 545 -30.45 -3.67 -4.82
N ALA A 546 -31.55 -4.44 -4.87
CA ALA A 546 -32.88 -3.94 -5.23
C ALA A 546 -33.41 -2.96 -4.19
N GLY A 547 -33.33 -3.33 -2.90
CA GLY A 547 -33.74 -2.50 -1.77
C GLY A 547 -33.00 -1.16 -1.72
N GLU A 548 -31.68 -1.15 -1.92
CA GLU A 548 -30.89 0.09 -1.97
C GLU A 548 -31.35 1.03 -3.10
N SER A 549 -31.67 0.49 -4.27
CA SER A 549 -32.17 1.31 -5.39
C SER A 549 -33.57 1.84 -5.13
N GLU A 550 -34.44 1.07 -4.45
CA GLU A 550 -35.77 1.53 -4.07
C GLU A 550 -35.70 2.63 -3.00
N GLU A 551 -34.83 2.48 -1.99
CA GLU A 551 -34.57 3.53 -1.01
C GLU A 551 -34.09 4.83 -1.67
N LEU A 552 -33.13 4.72 -2.59
CA LEU A 552 -32.64 5.88 -3.35
C LEU A 552 -33.74 6.50 -4.22
N ALA A 553 -34.62 5.68 -4.80
CA ALA A 553 -35.74 6.17 -5.58
C ALA A 553 -36.74 6.97 -4.74
N ASN A 554 -37.04 6.51 -3.53
CA ASN A 554 -37.92 7.19 -2.58
C ASN A 554 -37.29 8.51 -2.08
N GLU A 555 -35.97 8.53 -1.90
CA GLU A 555 -35.25 9.77 -1.56
C GLU A 555 -35.39 10.82 -2.68
N TYR A 556 -35.21 10.41 -3.95
CA TYR A 556 -35.41 11.32 -5.08
C TYR A 556 -36.87 11.76 -5.26
N GLU A 557 -37.84 10.91 -4.96
CA GLU A 557 -39.26 11.27 -4.96
C GLU A 557 -39.54 12.34 -3.90
N THR A 558 -38.99 12.17 -2.69
CA THR A 558 -39.11 13.15 -1.61
C THR A 558 -38.44 14.49 -1.96
N ARG A 559 -37.33 14.47 -2.70
CA ARG A 559 -36.64 15.69 -3.18
C ARG A 559 -37.36 16.38 -4.33
N ALA A 560 -38.26 15.69 -5.01
CA ALA A 560 -39.05 16.25 -6.11
C ALA A 560 -40.31 16.97 -5.61
N VAL A 561 -40.83 16.54 -4.46
CA VAL A 561 -41.89 17.21 -3.68
C VAL A 561 -41.31 18.44 -3.01
#